data_AF-A0AAW2QVN9-F1
#
_entry.id   AF-A0AAW2QVN9-F1
#
_cell.length_a   1.000
_cell.length_b   1.000
_cell.length_c   1.000
_cell.angle_alpha   90.00
_cell.angle_beta   90.00
_cell.angle_gamma   90.00
#
_symmetry.space_group_name_H-M   'P 1'
#
loop_
_entity.id
_entity.type
_entity.pdbx_description
1 polymer ?
#
loop_
_entity_poly.entity_id
_entity_poly.type
_entity_poly.pdbx_seq_one_letter_code
_entity_poly.pdbx_strand_id
1 'polypeptide(L)'
;MGAERMCTPAPIVEQFVEAVKETFLANERWIPLPGKGSLYIRPLLMGSGVVLGLAPAPEYTFLIYVAPVGNYFKEGLGPINFIVETEMHRATPGGTAGVKTIVNYAAVSDLYFDA
;
A
#
# COMPACT_ATOMS: atom_id res chain seq x y z
N MET A 1 -11.82 -7.34 6.13
CA MET A 1 -10.80 -6.64 6.96
C MET A 1 -10.41 -5.25 6.43
N GLY A 2 -9.51 -5.11 5.44
CA GLY A 2 -9.02 -3.78 5.02
C GLY A 2 -10.08 -2.85 4.45
N ALA A 3 -10.72 -3.30 3.37
CA ALA A 3 -11.78 -2.55 2.68
C ALA A 3 -12.98 -2.26 3.60
N GLU A 4 -13.40 -3.28 4.35
CA GLU A 4 -14.48 -3.23 5.33
C GLU A 4 -14.24 -2.17 6.43
N ARG A 5 -13.02 -2.09 6.99
CA ARG A 5 -12.68 -1.07 8.00
C ARG A 5 -12.81 0.36 7.46
N MET A 6 -12.67 0.52 6.15
CA MET A 6 -12.79 1.79 5.42
C MET A 6 -14.17 1.97 4.77
N CYS A 7 -15.16 1.13 5.09
CA CYS A 7 -16.51 1.16 4.50
C CYS A 7 -16.52 1.08 2.96
N THR A 8 -15.58 0.33 2.38
CA THR A 8 -15.42 0.16 0.94
C THR A 8 -15.74 -1.27 0.51
N PRO A 9 -16.37 -1.49 -0.66
CA PRO A 9 -16.58 -2.82 -1.22
C PRO A 9 -15.26 -3.37 -1.77
N ALA A 10 -14.84 -4.54 -1.28
CA ALA A 10 -13.67 -5.23 -1.85
C ALA A 10 -14.07 -6.01 -3.12
N PRO A 11 -13.16 -6.14 -4.10
CA PRO A 11 -13.30 -7.20 -5.11
C PRO A 11 -13.34 -8.56 -4.42
N ILE A 12 -14.03 -9.53 -5.02
CA ILE A 12 -13.96 -10.92 -4.54
C ILE A 12 -12.54 -11.46 -4.77
N VAL A 13 -12.17 -12.50 -4.01
CA VAL A 13 -10.80 -13.04 -4.02
C VAL A 13 -10.38 -13.44 -5.44
N GLU A 14 -11.30 -14.03 -6.20
CA GLU A 14 -11.08 -14.48 -7.56
C GLU A 14 -10.75 -13.30 -8.49
N GLN A 15 -11.56 -12.25 -8.48
CA GLN A 15 -11.33 -11.03 -9.25
C GLN A 15 -9.99 -10.36 -8.88
N PHE A 16 -9.67 -10.31 -7.59
CA PHE A 16 -8.41 -9.74 -7.13
C PHE A 16 -7.21 -10.54 -7.65
N VAL A 17 -7.25 -11.86 -7.50
CA VAL A 17 -6.15 -12.74 -7.92
C VAL A 17 -5.98 -12.73 -9.43
N GLU A 18 -7.07 -12.74 -10.20
CA GLU A 18 -7.06 -12.63 -11.65
C GLU A 18 -6.43 -11.30 -12.09
N ALA A 19 -6.90 -10.17 -11.56
CA ALA A 19 -6.36 -8.86 -11.87
C ALA A 19 -4.85 -8.75 -11.56
N VAL A 20 -4.38 -9.33 -10.45
CA VAL A 20 -2.95 -9.39 -10.10
C VAL A 20 -2.17 -10.19 -11.15
N LYS A 21 -2.68 -11.35 -11.57
CA LYS A 21 -2.04 -12.21 -12.58
C LYS A 21 -1.98 -11.53 -13.94
N GLU A 22 -3.08 -10.94 -14.39
CA GLU A 22 -3.13 -10.21 -15.66
C GLU A 22 -2.17 -9.02 -15.66
N THR A 23 -2.13 -8.26 -14.56
CA THR A 23 -1.20 -7.14 -14.40
C THR A 23 0.25 -7.61 -14.46
N PHE A 24 0.57 -8.74 -13.82
CA PHE A 24 1.90 -9.35 -13.87
C PHE A 24 2.26 -9.76 -15.31
N LEU A 25 1.40 -10.54 -15.99
CA LEU A 25 1.65 -11.04 -17.34
C LEU A 25 1.82 -9.88 -18.34
N ALA A 26 1.01 -8.84 -18.24
CA ALA A 26 1.13 -7.65 -19.09
C ALA A 26 2.44 -6.87 -18.90
N ASN A 27 3.16 -7.11 -17.80
CA ASN A 27 4.37 -6.40 -17.40
C ASN A 27 5.59 -7.31 -17.20
N GLU A 28 5.54 -8.56 -17.67
CA GLU A 28 6.61 -9.55 -17.47
C GLU A 28 7.99 -9.03 -17.92
N ARG A 29 8.03 -8.28 -19.04
CA ARG A 29 9.25 -7.65 -19.57
C ARG A 29 9.97 -6.70 -18.60
N TRP A 30 9.29 -6.22 -17.56
CA TRP A 30 9.84 -5.31 -16.56
C TRP A 30 10.42 -6.05 -15.35
N ILE A 31 10.32 -7.38 -15.29
CA ILE A 31 10.89 -8.17 -14.20
C ILE A 31 12.42 -8.02 -14.21
N PRO A 32 13.05 -7.59 -13.11
CA PRO A 32 14.50 -7.55 -13.02
C PRO A 32 15.13 -8.93 -13.23
N LEU A 33 16.31 -8.98 -13.85
CA LEU A 33 17.07 -10.22 -14.02
C LEU A 33 17.27 -10.95 -12.67
N PRO A 34 17.40 -12.28 -12.68
CA PRO A 34 17.64 -13.07 -11.47
C PRO A 34 18.74 -12.46 -10.59
N GLY A 35 18.43 -12.26 -9.31
CA GLY A 35 19.35 -11.68 -8.32
C GLY A 35 19.56 -10.16 -8.40
N LYS A 36 18.93 -9.44 -9.35
CA LYS A 36 19.04 -7.98 -9.47
C LYS A 36 17.89 -7.21 -8.79
N GLY A 37 16.80 -7.88 -8.45
CA GLY A 37 15.65 -7.23 -7.84
C GLY A 37 14.38 -8.06 -7.90
N SER A 38 13.24 -7.38 -7.83
CA SER A 38 11.91 -7.97 -7.93
C SER A 38 10.95 -7.01 -8.62
N LEU A 39 9.83 -7.53 -9.15
CA LEU A 39 8.72 -6.70 -9.61
C LEU A 39 7.79 -6.44 -8.44
N TYR A 40 7.73 -5.20 -7.97
CA TYR A 40 6.82 -4.79 -6.92
C TYR A 40 5.41 -4.63 -7.49
N ILE A 41 4.41 -5.30 -6.92
CA ILE A 41 3.01 -5.20 -7.31
C ILE A 41 2.24 -4.42 -6.24
N ARG A 42 1.53 -3.37 -6.63
CA ARG A 42 0.74 -2.53 -5.72
C ARG A 42 -0.73 -2.47 -6.15
N PRO A 43 -1.59 -3.26 -5.50
CA PRO A 43 -3.03 -3.06 -5.53
C PRO A 43 -3.45 -1.85 -4.68
N LEU A 44 -4.45 -1.11 -5.15
CA LEU A 44 -5.08 0.03 -4.49
C LEU A 44 -6.60 -0.06 -4.67
N LEU A 45 -7.34 0.26 -3.61
CA LEU A 45 -8.79 0.46 -3.64
C LEU A 45 -9.07 1.85 -3.07
N MET A 46 -9.75 2.70 -3.83
CA MET A 46 -10.07 4.07 -3.43
C MET A 46 -11.49 4.46 -3.86
N GLY A 47 -12.16 5.29 -3.06
CA GLY A 47 -13.42 5.92 -3.49
C GLY A 47 -13.14 6.94 -4.59
N SER A 48 -13.86 6.83 -5.72
CA SER A 48 -13.69 7.66 -6.92
C SER A 48 -14.93 8.46 -7.29
N GLY A 49 -16.06 8.21 -6.63
CA GLY A 49 -17.35 8.81 -6.98
C GLY A 49 -17.49 10.29 -6.61
N VAL A 50 -18.36 10.99 -7.33
CA VAL A 50 -18.63 12.43 -7.14
C VAL A 50 -19.48 12.70 -5.88
N VAL A 51 -18.82 12.91 -4.74
CA VAL A 51 -19.49 13.26 -3.48
C VAL A 51 -18.64 14.22 -2.64
N LEU A 52 -19.26 15.27 -2.10
CA LEU A 52 -18.62 16.20 -1.15
C LEU A 52 -18.95 15.87 0.31
N GLY A 53 -20.06 15.18 0.55
CA GLY A 53 -20.51 14.80 1.89
C GLY A 53 -19.64 13.72 2.53
N LEU A 54 -19.58 13.69 3.86
CA LEU A 54 -18.88 12.66 4.62
C LEU A 54 -19.70 11.37 4.69
N ALA A 55 -19.58 10.55 3.65
CA ALA A 55 -20.23 9.24 3.53
C ALA A 55 -19.36 8.28 2.71
N PRO A 56 -19.63 6.96 2.71
CA PRO A 56 -19.04 6.04 1.76
C PRO A 56 -19.22 6.55 0.32
N ALA A 57 -18.18 6.41 -0.50
CA ALA A 57 -18.22 6.88 -1.88
C ALA A 57 -19.27 6.10 -2.70
N PRO A 58 -19.94 6.75 -3.68
CA PRO A 58 -20.90 6.07 -4.55
C PRO A 58 -20.23 5.20 -5.62
N GLU A 59 -18.93 5.39 -5.84
CA GLU A 59 -18.11 4.63 -6.79
C GLU A 59 -16.71 4.40 -6.22
N TYR A 60 -16.08 3.30 -6.61
CA TYR A 60 -14.74 2.92 -6.19
C TYR A 60 -13.92 2.49 -7.40
N THR A 61 -12.63 2.86 -7.40
CA THR A 61 -11.65 2.36 -8.34
C THR A 61 -10.75 1.35 -7.65
N PHE A 62 -10.69 0.14 -8.23
CA PHE A 62 -9.66 -0.84 -7.94
C PHE A 62 -8.60 -0.78 -9.05
N LEU A 63 -7.34 -0.53 -8.67
CA LEU A 63 -6.22 -0.35 -9.59
C LEU A 63 -5.03 -1.16 -9.11
N ILE A 64 -4.28 -1.75 -10.04
CA ILE A 64 -3.00 -2.38 -9.74
C ILE A 64 -1.94 -1.76 -10.65
N TYR A 65 -0.83 -1.33 -10.05
CA TYR A 65 0.36 -0.94 -10.80
C TYR A 65 1.57 -1.76 -10.36
N VAL A 66 2.61 -1.74 -11.18
CA VAL A 66 3.87 -2.42 -10.89
C VAL A 66 5.06 -1.50 -11.02
N ALA A 67 6.14 -1.81 -10.29
CA ALA A 67 7.41 -1.11 -10.42
C ALA A 67 8.58 -2.10 -10.24
N PRO A 68 9.57 -2.12 -11.14
CA PRO A 68 10.80 -2.87 -10.88
C PRO A 68 11.57 -2.22 -9.73
N VAL A 69 11.96 -3.02 -8.74
CA VAL A 69 12.73 -2.57 -7.58
C VAL A 69 14.00 -3.41 -7.45
N GLY A 70 15.10 -2.76 -7.07
CA GLY A 70 16.36 -3.46 -6.77
C GLY A 70 16.32 -4.18 -5.42
N ASN A 71 17.35 -4.98 -5.14
CA ASN A 71 17.51 -5.57 -3.81
C ASN A 71 17.66 -4.48 -2.74
N TYR A 72 16.96 -4.65 -1.62
CA TYR A 72 17.02 -3.71 -0.49
C TYR A 72 18.41 -3.69 0.17
N PHE A 73 19.06 -4.85 0.27
CA PHE A 73 20.35 -5.05 0.93
C PHE A 73 21.43 -5.43 -0.08
N LYS A 74 21.84 -4.49 -0.94
CA LYS A 74 22.83 -4.75 -2.01
C LYS A 74 24.21 -5.15 -1.48
N GLU A 75 24.59 -4.64 -0.32
CA GLU A 75 25.91 -4.83 0.29
C GLU A 75 25.89 -5.81 1.49
N GLY A 76 24.78 -6.52 1.68
CA GLY A 76 24.54 -7.38 2.83
C GLY A 76 23.60 -6.76 3.87
N LEU A 77 23.22 -7.56 4.88
CA LEU A 77 22.37 -7.11 5.98
C LEU A 77 23.18 -6.20 6.91
N GLY A 78 22.86 -4.89 6.89
CA GLY A 78 23.43 -3.90 7.79
C GLY A 78 22.42 -3.48 8.87
N PRO A 79 22.88 -3.03 10.04
CA PRO A 79 22.01 -2.44 11.04
C PRO A 79 21.45 -1.11 10.55
N ILE A 80 20.26 -0.74 11.05
CA ILE A 80 19.66 0.58 10.84
C ILE A 80 19.53 1.30 12.18
N ASN A 81 19.74 2.62 12.16
CA ASN A 81 19.49 3.45 13.33
C ASN A 81 17.98 3.72 13.44
N PHE A 82 17.49 3.77 14.67
CA PHE A 82 16.08 4.07 14.96
C PHE A 82 15.97 5.34 15.78
N ILE A 83 14.90 6.08 15.55
CA ILE A 83 14.49 7.19 16.39
C ILE A 83 13.31 6.71 17.23
N VAL A 84 13.36 7.02 18.53
CA VAL A 84 12.26 6.77 19.45
C VAL A 84 11.44 8.05 19.57
N GLU A 85 10.28 8.05 18.92
CA GLU A 85 9.31 9.15 18.98
C GLU A 85 8.39 8.98 20.20
N THR A 86 8.22 10.05 21.00
CA THR A 86 7.44 10.03 22.25
C THR A 86 6.20 10.91 22.24
N GLU A 87 6.12 11.87 21.33
CA GLU A 87 5.04 12.86 21.26
C GLU A 87 3.98 12.46 20.24
N MET A 88 4.39 11.86 19.12
CA MET A 88 3.48 11.42 18.06
C MET A 88 3.15 9.92 18.12
N HIS A 89 1.85 9.61 18.17
CA HIS A 89 1.37 8.23 18.15
C HIS A 89 0.95 7.79 16.74
N ARG A 90 1.60 6.75 16.21
CA ARG A 90 1.21 6.11 14.93
C ARG A 90 -0.17 5.44 14.97
N ALA A 91 -0.57 4.94 16.13
CA ALA A 91 -1.72 4.06 16.28
C ALA A 91 -2.36 4.21 17.66
N THR A 92 -3.68 4.00 17.73
CA THR A 92 -4.46 3.97 18.97
C THR A 92 -5.46 2.82 18.93
N PRO A 93 -5.84 2.21 20.08
CA PRO A 93 -6.93 1.24 20.14
C PRO A 93 -8.20 1.77 19.48
N GLY A 94 -8.86 0.93 18.67
CA GLY A 94 -10.03 1.32 17.88
C GLY A 94 -9.73 2.17 16.63
N GLY A 95 -8.48 2.59 16.40
CA GLY A 95 -8.07 3.31 15.20
C GLY A 95 -8.04 2.45 13.92
N THR A 96 -7.34 2.94 12.90
CA THR A 96 -7.21 2.27 11.58
C THR A 96 -5.91 1.48 11.42
N ALA A 97 -5.05 1.45 12.44
CA ALA A 97 -3.71 0.88 12.36
C ALA A 97 -3.66 -0.64 12.10
N GLY A 98 -4.77 -1.36 12.33
CA GLY A 98 -4.91 -2.79 12.04
C GLY A 98 -5.13 -3.11 10.55
N VAL A 99 -5.26 -2.10 9.68
CA VAL A 99 -5.43 -2.29 8.23
C VAL A 99 -4.44 -1.44 7.44
N LYS A 100 -4.19 -1.80 6.17
CA LYS A 100 -3.31 -1.02 5.28
C LYS A 100 -4.11 0.11 4.63
N THR A 101 -4.12 1.29 5.26
CA THR A 101 -4.76 2.51 4.74
C THR A 101 -3.78 3.67 4.70
N ILE A 102 -3.96 4.59 3.75
CA ILE A 102 -3.11 5.79 3.58
C ILE A 102 -3.07 6.65 4.84
N VAL A 103 -4.17 6.69 5.62
CA VAL A 103 -4.27 7.47 6.87
C VAL A 103 -3.16 7.11 7.85
N ASN A 104 -2.74 5.83 7.88
CA ASN A 104 -1.69 5.36 8.80
C ASN A 104 -0.27 5.77 8.36
N TYR A 105 -0.08 6.18 7.10
CA TYR A 105 1.20 6.65 6.57
C TYR A 105 1.26 8.18 6.58
N ALA A 106 0.19 8.83 6.13
CA ALA A 106 0.10 10.29 6.11
C ALA A 106 0.29 10.90 7.51
N ALA A 107 -0.32 10.29 8.54
CA ALA A 107 -0.26 10.78 9.91
C ALA A 107 1.14 10.77 10.54
N VAL A 108 2.11 10.05 9.96
CA VAL A 108 3.49 9.96 10.48
C VAL A 108 4.51 10.41 9.44
N SER A 109 4.09 10.98 8.32
CA SER A 109 4.99 11.30 7.22
C SER A 109 6.02 12.36 7.59
N ASP A 110 5.63 13.36 8.38
CA ASP A 110 6.51 14.47 8.77
C ASP A 110 7.66 13.98 9.67
N LEU A 111 7.42 12.96 10.51
CA LEU A 111 8.47 12.32 11.32
C LEU A 111 9.62 11.73 10.50
N TYR A 112 9.36 11.38 9.24
CA TYR A 112 10.40 10.86 8.35
C TYR A 112 11.22 11.94 7.66
N PHE A 113 10.67 13.16 7.55
CA PHE A 113 11.32 14.27 6.84
C PHE A 113 12.02 15.24 7.79
N ASP A 114 11.61 15.28 9.06
CA ASP A 114 12.24 16.10 10.11
C ASP A 114 13.36 15.36 10.89
N ALA A 115 13.57 14.08 10.57
CA ALA A 115 14.60 13.19 11.14
C ALA A 115 15.88 13.16 10.31
#